data_AF-A0A3D5WIB0-F1
#
_entry.id   AF-A0A3D5WIB0-F1
#
_cell.length_a   1.000
_cell.length_b   1.000
_cell.length_c   1.000
_cell.angle_alpha   90.00
_cell.angle_beta   90.00
_cell.angle_gamma   90.00
#
_symmetry.space_group_name_H-M   'P 1'
#
loop_
_entity.id
_entity.type
_entity.pdbx_description
1 polymer ?
#
loop_
_entity_poly.entity_id
_entity_poly.type
_entity_poly.pdbx_seq_one_letter_code
_entity_poly.pdbx_strand_id
1 'polypeptide(L)'
;MAKKKKSKKEKQSVAVNKDAAISRFRNRIMSDETVKYIYSEKESILHDKHCLYAKEIPDSDLFYEKQYLPSMKQCPKCALRAYISSGAKDSQNISMYLKLFKQFQIKLKQIRHMYIDCGMQTEAFPNMMMVWDREDAWKIQPIRGRGQVCLYHNNYHINEEGKRVFDKGFHIQSEYLSRTTIDKALEAIETYSYSKHRSAAKVNSKLTNESDKEAAGFAANKRVKGLLEKVRGWFAAWNTK
;
A
#
# COMPACT_ATOMS: atom_id res chain seq x y z
N MET A 1 8.64 -73.53 38.14
CA MET A 1 7.36 -72.92 37.70
C MET A 1 7.44 -71.41 37.88
N ALA A 2 7.49 -70.62 36.80
CA ALA A 2 7.36 -69.16 36.87
C ALA A 2 6.66 -68.67 35.59
N LYS A 3 5.38 -68.29 35.72
CA LYS A 3 4.52 -67.81 34.62
C LYS A 3 4.88 -66.36 34.27
N LYS A 4 5.42 -66.11 33.08
CA LYS A 4 5.53 -64.77 32.47
C LYS A 4 4.13 -64.25 32.12
N LYS A 5 3.61 -63.28 32.88
CA LYS A 5 2.44 -62.47 32.49
C LYS A 5 2.90 -61.35 31.54
N LYS A 6 2.52 -61.43 30.26
CA LYS A 6 2.58 -60.30 29.32
C LYS A 6 1.44 -59.34 29.64
N SER A 7 1.75 -58.14 30.12
CA SER A 7 0.76 -57.06 30.27
C SER A 7 0.47 -56.44 28.89
N LYS A 8 -0.75 -56.66 28.40
CA LYS A 8 -1.30 -56.02 27.19
C LYS A 8 -1.60 -54.56 27.55
N LYS A 9 -0.79 -53.63 27.01
CA LYS A 9 -1.00 -52.18 27.17
C LYS A 9 -2.14 -51.79 26.22
N GLU A 10 -3.32 -51.60 26.78
CA GLU A 10 -4.51 -51.11 26.08
C GLU A 10 -4.23 -49.68 25.58
N LYS A 11 -4.04 -49.53 24.28
CA LYS A 11 -4.09 -48.23 23.60
C LYS A 11 -5.57 -47.88 23.47
N GLN A 12 -6.05 -46.99 24.35
CA GLN A 12 -7.28 -46.25 24.11
C GLN A 12 -7.07 -45.39 22.86
N SER A 13 -7.54 -45.88 21.73
CA SER A 13 -7.74 -45.07 20.53
C SER A 13 -8.99 -44.21 20.77
N VAL A 14 -8.79 -42.94 21.07
CA VAL A 14 -9.87 -41.94 21.01
C VAL A 14 -10.29 -41.84 19.55
N ALA A 15 -11.40 -42.48 19.22
CA ALA A 15 -12.02 -42.35 17.91
C ALA A 15 -12.48 -40.90 17.75
N VAL A 16 -11.80 -40.17 16.85
CA VAL A 16 -12.23 -38.85 16.40
C VAL A 16 -13.54 -39.04 15.66
N ASN A 17 -14.64 -38.64 16.31
CA ASN A 17 -15.98 -38.64 15.73
C ASN A 17 -15.97 -37.68 14.53
N LYS A 18 -16.02 -38.24 13.31
CA LYS A 18 -15.81 -37.47 12.07
C LYS A 18 -17.05 -36.70 11.58
N ASP A 19 -18.19 -36.80 12.24
CA ASP A 19 -19.41 -36.09 11.86
C ASP A 19 -20.15 -35.56 13.09
N ALA A 20 -19.53 -34.64 13.83
CA ALA A 20 -20.30 -33.82 14.78
C ALA A 20 -21.28 -32.96 13.97
N ALA A 21 -22.58 -33.27 14.06
CA ALA A 21 -23.62 -32.53 13.38
C ALA A 21 -23.45 -31.03 13.65
N ILE A 22 -23.25 -30.24 12.59
CA ILE A 22 -23.10 -28.80 12.70
C ILE A 22 -24.39 -28.24 13.32
N SER A 23 -24.27 -27.49 14.41
CA SER A 23 -25.45 -26.95 15.10
C SER A 23 -26.21 -25.98 14.21
N ARG A 24 -27.51 -25.79 14.51
CA ARG A 24 -28.35 -24.79 13.83
C ARG A 24 -27.77 -23.37 13.95
N PHE A 25 -27.10 -23.06 15.06
CA PHE A 25 -26.46 -21.76 15.27
C PHE A 25 -25.28 -21.57 14.32
N ARG A 26 -24.35 -22.53 14.29
CA ARG A 26 -23.20 -22.48 13.38
C ARG A 26 -23.62 -22.47 11.92
N ASN A 27 -24.60 -23.29 11.54
CA ASN A 27 -25.12 -23.31 10.17
C ASN A 27 -25.61 -21.92 9.73
N ARG A 28 -26.34 -21.21 10.61
CA ARG A 28 -26.83 -19.85 10.33
C ARG A 28 -25.70 -18.86 10.06
N ILE A 29 -24.67 -18.86 10.91
CA ILE A 29 -23.49 -17.98 10.75
C ILE A 29 -22.75 -18.32 9.45
N MET A 30 -22.53 -19.62 9.20
CA MET A 30 -21.80 -20.08 8.03
C MET A 30 -22.57 -19.85 6.72
N SER A 31 -23.91 -19.81 6.75
CA SER A 31 -24.73 -19.47 5.57
C SER A 31 -24.89 -17.97 5.33
N ASP A 32 -24.64 -17.12 6.31
CA ASP A 32 -24.78 -15.66 6.16
C ASP A 32 -23.54 -15.10 5.43
N GLU A 33 -23.69 -14.75 4.15
CA GLU A 33 -22.63 -14.17 3.32
C GLU A 33 -22.15 -12.79 3.78
N THR A 34 -22.92 -12.10 4.65
CA THR A 34 -22.48 -10.82 5.24
C THR A 34 -21.46 -11.02 6.36
N VAL A 35 -21.39 -12.23 6.94
CA VAL A 35 -20.37 -12.60 7.91
C VAL A 35 -19.06 -12.84 7.17
N LYS A 36 -18.01 -12.15 7.60
CA LYS A 36 -16.66 -12.28 7.01
C LYS A 36 -15.67 -12.91 7.98
N TYR A 37 -15.87 -12.69 9.27
CA TYR A 37 -14.93 -13.10 10.29
C TYR A 37 -15.61 -13.86 11.42
N ILE A 38 -14.86 -14.78 12.00
CA ILE A 38 -15.26 -15.63 13.12
C ILE A 38 -14.16 -15.55 14.16
N TYR A 39 -14.51 -15.54 15.44
CA TYR A 39 -13.52 -15.52 16.51
C TYR A 39 -14.00 -16.26 17.75
N SER A 40 -13.02 -16.61 18.59
CA SER A 40 -13.22 -17.01 19.98
C SER A 40 -12.89 -15.82 20.87
N GLU A 41 -13.75 -15.54 21.85
CA GLU A 41 -13.49 -14.47 22.82
C GLU A 41 -12.30 -14.86 23.72
N LYS A 42 -12.28 -16.12 24.16
CA LYS A 42 -11.22 -16.67 25.03
C LYS A 42 -9.83 -16.62 24.40
N GLU A 43 -9.72 -17.02 23.13
CA GLU A 43 -8.43 -17.03 22.44
C GLU A 43 -8.08 -15.64 21.89
N SER A 44 -9.08 -14.78 21.71
CA SER A 44 -8.93 -13.44 21.11
C SER A 44 -8.23 -13.50 19.73
N ILE A 45 -8.50 -14.56 18.97
CA ILE A 45 -7.97 -14.79 17.62
C ILE A 45 -9.11 -14.62 16.60
N LEU A 46 -8.89 -13.71 15.64
CA LEU A 46 -9.78 -13.48 14.51
C LEU A 46 -9.43 -14.43 13.36
N HIS A 47 -10.45 -15.06 12.78
CA HIS A 47 -10.36 -15.93 11.62
C HIS A 47 -11.19 -15.38 10.47
N ASP A 48 -10.71 -15.55 9.24
CA ASP A 48 -11.60 -15.52 8.06
C ASP A 48 -12.66 -16.61 8.20
N LYS A 49 -13.90 -16.33 7.78
CA LYS A 49 -15.03 -17.28 7.84
C LYS A 49 -14.71 -18.65 7.22
N HIS A 50 -13.86 -18.68 6.19
CA HIS A 50 -13.47 -19.92 5.50
C HIS A 50 -12.23 -20.60 6.11
N CYS A 51 -11.73 -20.12 7.25
CA CYS A 51 -10.60 -20.73 7.93
C CYS A 51 -10.97 -22.13 8.47
N LEU A 52 -10.12 -23.12 8.23
CA LEU A 52 -10.34 -24.48 8.74
C LEU A 52 -10.35 -24.54 10.27
N TYR A 53 -9.49 -23.75 10.93
CA TYR A 53 -9.41 -23.70 12.39
C TYR A 53 -10.62 -23.01 13.03
N ALA A 54 -11.34 -22.14 12.30
CA ALA A 54 -12.59 -21.56 12.81
C ALA A 54 -13.69 -22.62 13.01
N LYS A 55 -13.57 -23.78 12.35
CA LYS A 55 -14.49 -24.91 12.53
C LYS A 55 -14.28 -25.61 13.88
N GLU A 56 -13.13 -25.44 14.51
CA GLU A 56 -12.77 -26.08 15.78
C GLU A 56 -13.21 -25.26 17.01
N ILE A 57 -13.51 -23.97 16.84
CA ILE A 57 -14.06 -23.11 17.89
C ILE A 57 -15.39 -23.72 18.36
N PRO A 58 -15.62 -23.99 19.66
CA PRO A 58 -16.90 -24.53 20.13
C PRO A 58 -18.02 -23.49 20.02
N ASP A 59 -19.27 -23.93 19.82
CA ASP A 59 -20.40 -23.00 19.65
C ASP A 59 -20.63 -22.07 20.85
N SER A 60 -20.26 -22.49 22.07
CA SER A 60 -20.35 -21.68 23.28
C SER A 60 -19.35 -20.52 23.35
N ASP A 61 -18.40 -20.48 22.42
CA ASP A 61 -17.35 -19.46 22.32
C ASP A 61 -17.23 -18.96 20.86
N LEU A 62 -18.24 -19.23 20.02
CA LEU A 62 -18.25 -18.87 18.61
C LEU A 62 -18.92 -17.51 18.42
N PHE A 63 -18.12 -16.51 18.08
CA PHE A 63 -18.58 -15.18 17.74
C PHE A 63 -18.24 -14.85 16.28
N TYR A 64 -18.89 -13.84 15.72
CA TYR A 64 -18.72 -13.46 14.33
C TYR A 64 -18.78 -11.95 14.13
N GLU A 65 -18.14 -11.49 13.06
CA GLU A 65 -18.21 -10.10 12.61
C GLU A 65 -18.35 -9.97 11.10
N LYS A 66 -18.96 -8.86 10.70
CA LYS A 66 -19.05 -8.46 9.29
C LYS A 66 -17.83 -7.67 8.83
N GLN A 67 -17.14 -7.03 9.78
CA GLN A 67 -15.97 -6.19 9.53
C GLN A 67 -14.74 -6.75 10.23
N TYR A 68 -13.57 -6.38 9.71
CA TYR A 68 -12.31 -6.75 10.32
C TYR A 68 -12.18 -6.08 11.69
N LEU A 69 -11.65 -6.79 12.70
CA LEU A 69 -11.38 -6.23 14.04
C LEU A 69 -9.88 -5.98 14.23
N PRO A 70 -9.39 -4.74 14.09
CA PRO A 70 -7.95 -4.43 14.19
C PRO A 70 -7.32 -4.73 15.54
N SER A 71 -8.12 -4.68 16.61
CA SER A 71 -7.71 -4.94 18.00
C SER A 71 -7.41 -6.41 18.30
N MET A 72 -7.89 -7.34 17.46
CA MET A 72 -7.70 -8.78 17.67
C MET A 72 -6.46 -9.32 16.96
N LYS A 73 -5.90 -10.41 17.50
CA LYS A 73 -4.81 -11.12 16.83
C LYS A 73 -5.36 -11.87 15.63
N GLN A 74 -4.74 -11.69 14.47
CA GLN A 74 -5.13 -12.43 13.28
C GLN A 74 -4.57 -13.86 13.32
N CYS A 75 -5.42 -14.86 13.05
CA CYS A 75 -4.96 -16.22 12.80
C CYS A 75 -3.96 -16.24 11.62
N PRO A 76 -2.72 -16.70 11.81
CA PRO A 76 -1.68 -16.63 10.78
C PRO A 76 -2.00 -17.48 9.54
N LYS A 77 -2.85 -18.50 9.68
CA LYS A 77 -3.23 -19.42 8.61
C LYS A 77 -4.23 -18.83 7.62
N CYS A 78 -5.03 -17.84 8.05
CA CYS A 78 -5.97 -17.14 7.19
C CYS A 78 -5.67 -15.65 7.04
N ALA A 79 -4.60 -15.14 7.65
CA ALA A 79 -4.24 -13.73 7.66
C ALA A 79 -4.24 -13.09 6.27
N LEU A 80 -3.59 -13.72 5.31
CA LEU A 80 -3.50 -13.18 3.95
C LEU A 80 -4.87 -13.02 3.29
N ARG A 81 -5.73 -14.02 3.43
CA ARG A 81 -7.10 -13.98 2.89
C ARG A 81 -7.92 -12.91 3.60
N ALA A 82 -7.86 -12.85 4.93
CA ALA A 82 -8.55 -11.85 5.73
C ALA A 82 -8.15 -10.42 5.34
N TYR A 83 -6.86 -10.16 5.12
CA TYR A 83 -6.39 -8.84 4.70
C TYR A 83 -6.86 -8.49 3.29
N ILE A 84 -6.76 -9.41 2.33
CA ILE A 84 -7.30 -9.22 0.97
C ILE A 84 -8.80 -8.93 1.03
N SER A 85 -9.58 -9.72 1.79
CA SER A 85 -11.03 -9.50 1.95
C SER A 85 -11.40 -8.18 2.62
N SER A 86 -10.45 -7.53 3.30
CA SER A 86 -10.65 -6.21 3.92
C SER A 86 -10.37 -5.05 2.98
N GLY A 87 -9.29 -5.12 2.19
CA GLY A 87 -8.84 -3.98 1.37
C GLY A 87 -8.97 -4.13 -0.15
N ALA A 88 -9.09 -5.36 -0.68
CA ALA A 88 -9.27 -5.56 -2.12
C ALA A 88 -10.72 -5.32 -2.54
N LYS A 89 -10.93 -4.40 -3.49
CA LYS A 89 -12.24 -4.17 -4.14
C LYS A 89 -12.70 -5.41 -4.91
N ASP A 90 -11.75 -6.15 -5.47
CA ASP A 90 -11.93 -7.39 -6.21
C ASP A 90 -11.40 -8.61 -5.40
N SER A 91 -11.71 -8.66 -4.11
CA SER A 91 -11.19 -9.69 -3.18
C SER A 91 -11.40 -11.15 -3.61
N GLN A 92 -12.38 -11.44 -4.47
CA GLN A 92 -12.56 -12.75 -5.11
C GLN A 92 -11.37 -13.17 -5.98
N ASN A 93 -10.59 -12.20 -6.49
CA ASN A 93 -9.44 -12.42 -7.36
C ASN A 93 -8.14 -12.75 -6.57
N ILE A 94 -8.26 -13.60 -5.55
CA ILE A 94 -7.15 -13.96 -4.64
C ILE A 94 -5.92 -14.44 -5.43
N SER A 95 -6.13 -15.23 -6.48
CA SER A 95 -5.02 -15.78 -7.28
C SER A 95 -4.15 -14.70 -7.93
N MET A 96 -4.75 -13.57 -8.36
CA MET A 96 -4.00 -12.44 -8.94
C MET A 96 -3.21 -11.71 -7.85
N TYR A 97 -3.83 -11.46 -6.70
CA TYR A 97 -3.15 -10.86 -5.55
C TYR A 97 -1.93 -11.68 -5.12
N LEU A 98 -2.05 -13.01 -5.03
CA LEU A 98 -0.92 -13.88 -4.70
C LEU A 98 0.23 -13.76 -5.72
N LYS A 99 -0.08 -13.67 -7.02
CA LYS A 99 0.91 -13.48 -8.08
C LYS A 99 1.60 -12.12 -7.96
N LEU A 100 0.82 -11.05 -7.82
CA LEU A 100 1.33 -9.68 -7.71
C LEU A 100 2.13 -9.48 -6.43
N PHE A 101 1.65 -9.92 -5.26
CA PHE A 101 2.39 -9.82 -4.01
C PHE A 101 3.71 -10.56 -4.07
N LYS A 102 3.75 -11.74 -4.70
CA LYS A 102 5.00 -12.46 -4.95
C LYS A 102 5.93 -11.70 -5.90
N GLN A 103 5.39 -11.13 -6.99
CA GLN A 103 6.16 -10.38 -7.98
C GLN A 103 6.77 -9.10 -7.40
N PHE A 104 5.99 -8.36 -6.63
CA PHE A 104 6.38 -7.14 -5.92
C PHE A 104 7.19 -7.41 -4.65
N GLN A 105 7.21 -8.66 -4.16
CA GLN A 105 7.79 -9.05 -2.87
C GLN A 105 7.14 -8.38 -1.65
N ILE A 106 5.83 -8.16 -1.68
CA ILE A 106 5.10 -7.59 -0.53
C ILE A 106 5.03 -8.63 0.58
N LYS A 107 5.55 -8.26 1.75
CA LYS A 107 5.51 -9.11 2.95
C LYS A 107 4.15 -9.02 3.62
N LEU A 108 3.73 -10.07 4.31
CA LEU A 108 2.44 -10.12 5.01
C LEU A 108 2.21 -8.93 5.96
N LYS A 109 3.26 -8.47 6.64
CA LYS A 109 3.19 -7.27 7.50
C LYS A 109 2.82 -6.00 6.73
N GLN A 110 3.30 -5.86 5.50
CA GLN A 110 2.99 -4.72 4.64
C GLN A 110 1.56 -4.81 4.11
N ILE A 111 1.10 -6.02 3.80
CA ILE A 111 -0.30 -6.27 3.41
C ILE A 111 -1.25 -5.88 4.55
N ARG A 112 -0.94 -6.28 5.79
CA ARG A 112 -1.69 -5.83 6.97
C ARG A 112 -1.68 -4.31 7.06
N HIS A 113 -0.49 -3.71 6.97
CA HIS A 113 -0.34 -2.27 7.12
C HIS A 113 -1.17 -1.50 6.08
N MET A 114 -1.04 -1.85 4.79
CA MET A 114 -1.82 -1.26 3.71
C MET A 114 -3.33 -1.35 3.97
N TYR A 115 -3.85 -2.55 4.22
CA TYR A 115 -5.29 -2.77 4.23
C TYR A 115 -5.97 -2.46 5.57
N ILE A 116 -5.28 -2.67 6.69
CA ILE A 116 -5.86 -2.57 8.03
C ILE A 116 -5.44 -1.28 8.71
N ASP A 117 -4.14 -0.96 8.71
CA ASP A 117 -3.64 0.19 9.46
C ASP A 117 -3.89 1.50 8.69
N CYS A 118 -3.63 1.49 7.38
CA CYS A 118 -3.84 2.65 6.51
C CYS A 118 -5.23 2.71 5.86
N GLY A 119 -5.96 1.58 5.81
CA GLY A 119 -7.25 1.50 5.13
C GLY A 119 -7.18 1.67 3.62
N MET A 120 -6.01 1.43 3.00
CA MET A 120 -5.84 1.48 1.56
C MET A 120 -6.73 0.44 0.88
N GLN A 121 -7.22 0.77 -0.30
CA GLN A 121 -7.95 -0.17 -1.14
C GLN A 121 -7.15 -0.54 -2.38
N THR A 122 -7.35 -1.73 -2.91
CA THR A 122 -6.66 -2.16 -4.14
C THR A 122 -7.56 -2.83 -5.15
N GLU A 123 -7.07 -2.89 -6.38
CA GLU A 123 -7.61 -3.72 -7.46
C GLU A 123 -6.46 -4.32 -8.26
N ALA A 124 -6.55 -5.63 -8.55
CA ALA A 124 -5.45 -6.39 -9.12
C ALA A 124 -5.62 -6.64 -10.62
N PHE A 125 -4.57 -6.37 -11.39
CA PHE A 125 -4.51 -6.61 -12.84
C PHE A 125 -3.28 -7.44 -13.21
N PRO A 126 -3.25 -8.09 -14.39
CA PRO A 126 -2.17 -9.02 -14.76
C PRO A 126 -0.74 -8.48 -14.59
N ASN A 127 -0.52 -7.17 -14.76
CA ASN A 127 0.80 -6.54 -14.67
C ASN A 127 0.78 -5.21 -13.92
N MET A 128 -0.19 -4.99 -13.03
CA MET A 128 -0.21 -3.80 -12.18
C MET A 128 -1.19 -3.99 -11.02
N MET A 129 -1.04 -3.16 -10.00
CA MET A 129 -2.02 -3.02 -8.94
C MET A 129 -2.44 -1.56 -8.84
N MET A 130 -3.74 -1.32 -8.86
CA MET A 130 -4.29 -0.04 -8.45
C MET A 130 -4.33 0.01 -6.93
N VAL A 131 -3.95 1.15 -6.37
CA VAL A 131 -4.05 1.43 -4.93
C VAL A 131 -4.79 2.76 -4.76
N TRP A 132 -5.80 2.79 -3.90
CA TRP A 132 -6.46 4.01 -3.48
C TRP A 132 -6.14 4.27 -2.02
N ASP A 133 -5.71 5.48 -1.74
CA ASP A 133 -5.50 5.97 -0.38
C ASP A 133 -6.04 7.39 -0.28
N ARG A 134 -6.90 7.64 0.70
CA ARG A 134 -7.66 8.89 0.85
C ARG A 134 -8.41 9.23 -0.46
N GLU A 135 -8.10 10.37 -1.08
CA GLU A 135 -8.70 10.85 -2.32
C GLU A 135 -7.91 10.43 -3.58
N ASP A 136 -6.73 9.85 -3.41
CA ASP A 136 -5.77 9.62 -4.47
C ASP A 136 -5.84 8.19 -5.02
N ALA A 137 -5.56 8.08 -6.32
CA ALA A 137 -5.41 6.82 -7.01
C ALA A 137 -3.97 6.67 -7.52
N TRP A 138 -3.41 5.49 -7.27
CA TRP A 138 -2.05 5.15 -7.58
C TRP A 138 -2.01 3.87 -8.41
N LYS A 139 -1.01 3.78 -9.27
CA LYS A 139 -0.74 2.57 -10.06
C LYS A 139 0.67 2.10 -9.75
N ILE A 140 0.78 0.89 -9.22
CA ILE A 140 2.05 0.19 -9.00
C ILE A 140 2.25 -0.78 -10.16
N GLN A 141 3.30 -0.56 -10.94
CA GLN A 141 3.62 -1.40 -12.09
C GLN A 141 4.97 -2.10 -11.87
N PRO A 142 5.08 -3.42 -12.06
CA PRO A 142 6.36 -4.11 -11.99
C PRO A 142 7.24 -3.70 -13.17
N ILE A 143 8.53 -3.58 -12.93
CA ILE A 143 9.55 -3.34 -13.96
C ILE A 143 10.57 -4.49 -13.96
N ARG A 144 11.49 -4.50 -14.93
CA ARG A 144 12.55 -5.51 -14.99
C ARG A 144 13.43 -5.45 -13.74
N GLY A 145 13.29 -6.47 -12.90
CA GLY A 145 13.98 -6.65 -11.61
C GLY A 145 13.02 -7.17 -10.56
N ARG A 146 13.38 -8.21 -9.80
CA ARG A 146 12.47 -8.75 -8.77
C ARG A 146 12.22 -7.69 -7.69
N GLY A 147 10.95 -7.49 -7.32
CA GLY A 147 10.56 -6.51 -6.29
C GLY A 147 10.71 -5.04 -6.69
N GLN A 148 11.10 -4.75 -7.94
CA GLN A 148 11.21 -3.39 -8.45
C GLN A 148 9.92 -2.97 -9.13
N VAL A 149 9.51 -1.75 -8.84
CA VAL A 149 8.27 -1.16 -9.32
C VAL A 149 8.47 0.26 -9.81
N CYS A 150 7.55 0.70 -10.65
CA CYS A 150 7.33 2.11 -10.99
C CYS A 150 6.00 2.53 -10.36
N LEU A 151 6.01 3.68 -9.67
CA LEU A 151 4.83 4.25 -9.04
C LEU A 151 4.31 5.43 -9.85
N TYR A 152 3.04 5.32 -10.24
CA TYR A 152 2.32 6.40 -10.90
C TYR A 152 1.23 6.95 -9.99
N HIS A 153 0.95 8.23 -10.16
CA HIS A 153 -0.06 8.98 -9.44
C HIS A 153 -1.09 9.52 -10.44
N ASN A 154 -2.35 9.63 -10.02
CA ASN A 154 -3.42 10.12 -10.87
C ASN A 154 -3.23 11.60 -11.21
N ASN A 155 -3.65 11.96 -12.42
CA ASN A 155 -3.58 13.32 -12.90
C ASN A 155 -4.64 14.19 -12.20
N TYR A 156 -4.32 15.47 -12.00
CA TYR A 156 -5.26 16.45 -11.50
C TYR A 156 -4.90 17.84 -11.99
N HIS A 157 -5.90 18.73 -12.04
CA HIS A 157 -5.73 20.16 -12.21
C HIS A 157 -6.44 20.91 -11.09
N ILE A 158 -6.17 22.22 -11.02
CA ILE A 158 -6.83 23.13 -10.08
C ILE A 158 -7.85 23.96 -10.85
N ASN A 159 -9.10 23.89 -10.43
CA ASN A 159 -10.17 24.69 -11.04
C ASN A 159 -10.10 26.16 -10.58
N GLU A 160 -11.00 26.98 -11.12
CA GLU A 160 -11.09 28.41 -10.80
C GLU A 160 -11.34 28.70 -9.31
N GLU A 161 -12.01 27.78 -8.60
CA GLU A 161 -12.25 27.86 -7.15
C GLU A 161 -11.02 27.44 -6.30
N GLY A 162 -9.92 27.06 -6.94
CA GLY A 162 -8.74 26.58 -6.24
C GLY A 162 -8.85 25.15 -5.71
N LYS A 163 -9.89 24.41 -6.11
CA LYS A 163 -10.12 23.01 -5.74
C LYS A 163 -9.46 22.07 -6.73
N ARG A 164 -9.05 20.90 -6.20
CA ARG A 164 -8.46 19.82 -6.97
C ARG A 164 -9.54 19.04 -7.72
N VAL A 165 -9.34 18.86 -9.03
CA VAL A 165 -10.18 18.05 -9.90
C VAL A 165 -9.33 16.98 -10.56
N PHE A 166 -9.74 15.71 -10.44
CA PHE A 166 -9.00 14.58 -10.97
C PHE A 166 -9.26 14.37 -12.46
N ASP A 167 -8.17 14.24 -13.22
CA ASP A 167 -8.20 14.01 -14.65
C ASP A 167 -8.01 12.53 -14.98
N LYS A 168 -8.28 12.19 -16.25
CA LYS A 168 -7.96 10.87 -16.76
C LYS A 168 -6.44 10.68 -16.84
N GLY A 169 -6.00 9.46 -16.56
CA GLY A 169 -4.61 9.03 -16.72
C GLY A 169 -3.76 9.20 -15.47
N PHE A 170 -2.48 8.84 -15.63
CA PHE A 170 -1.50 8.77 -14.56
C PHE A 170 -0.14 9.28 -15.04
N HIS A 171 0.63 9.90 -14.15
CA HIS A 171 2.02 10.31 -14.38
C HIS A 171 2.95 9.63 -13.38
N ILE A 172 4.23 9.51 -13.71
CA ILE A 172 5.23 9.00 -12.78
C ILE A 172 5.37 10.01 -11.62
N GLN A 173 5.26 9.54 -10.38
CA GLN A 173 5.21 10.43 -9.21
C GLN A 173 6.49 11.26 -9.03
N SER A 174 7.65 10.67 -9.30
CA SER A 174 8.94 11.37 -9.34
C SER A 174 9.98 10.50 -10.05
N GLU A 175 11.10 11.09 -10.47
CA GLU A 175 12.22 10.34 -11.05
C GLU A 175 12.70 9.20 -10.13
N TYR A 176 12.80 9.46 -8.83
CA TYR A 176 13.15 8.45 -7.81
C TYR A 176 12.17 7.27 -7.76
N LEU A 177 10.89 7.52 -8.08
CA LEU A 177 9.82 6.53 -8.05
C LEU A 177 9.56 5.87 -9.40
N SER A 178 10.30 6.24 -10.45
CA SER A 178 10.28 5.58 -11.76
C SER A 178 10.89 4.17 -11.74
N ARG A 179 11.83 3.93 -10.80
CA ARG A 179 12.48 2.64 -10.54
C ARG A 179 12.81 2.53 -9.06
N THR A 180 11.89 1.96 -8.29
CA THR A 180 12.00 1.89 -6.82
C THR A 180 11.63 0.50 -6.29
N THR A 181 11.73 0.31 -4.97
CA THR A 181 11.24 -0.89 -4.28
C THR A 181 9.80 -0.71 -3.86
N ILE A 182 9.09 -1.82 -3.63
CA ILE A 182 7.71 -1.75 -3.15
C ILE A 182 7.58 -1.02 -1.81
N ASP A 183 8.56 -1.20 -0.90
CA ASP A 183 8.59 -0.51 0.39
C ASP A 183 8.54 1.02 0.22
N LYS A 184 9.37 1.54 -0.71
CA LYS A 184 9.43 2.97 -1.01
C LYS A 184 8.21 3.48 -1.77
N ALA A 185 7.61 2.66 -2.63
CA ALA A 185 6.36 3.01 -3.28
C ALA A 185 5.21 3.13 -2.26
N LEU A 186 5.09 2.20 -1.31
CA LEU A 186 4.06 2.23 -0.28
C LEU A 186 4.25 3.41 0.69
N GLU A 187 5.49 3.67 1.12
CA GLU A 187 5.83 4.84 1.95
C GLU A 187 5.45 6.16 1.25
N ALA A 188 5.68 6.25 -0.06
CA ALA A 188 5.29 7.42 -0.85
C ALA A 188 3.77 7.62 -0.94
N ILE A 189 2.99 6.53 -1.05
CA ILE A 189 1.53 6.59 -1.04
C ILE A 189 1.04 7.05 0.34
N GLU A 190 1.48 6.38 1.40
CA GLU A 190 1.05 6.63 2.78
C GLU A 190 1.31 8.08 3.19
N THR A 191 2.51 8.60 2.89
CA THR A 191 2.94 9.94 3.32
C THR A 191 2.51 11.06 2.37
N TYR A 192 1.90 10.73 1.23
CA TYR A 192 1.48 11.74 0.26
C TYR A 192 0.44 12.68 0.84
N SER A 193 0.69 13.98 0.67
CA SER A 193 -0.25 15.02 1.05
C SER A 193 -0.23 16.11 0.00
N TYR A 194 -1.37 16.32 -0.65
CA TYR A 194 -1.54 17.36 -1.66
C TYR A 194 -1.13 18.75 -1.13
N SER A 195 -1.47 19.09 0.12
CA SER A 195 -1.11 20.38 0.72
C SER A 195 0.40 20.55 0.91
N LYS A 196 1.10 19.49 1.32
CA LYS A 196 2.57 19.48 1.42
C LYS A 196 3.22 19.61 0.04
N HIS A 197 2.74 18.86 -0.94
CA HIS A 197 3.23 18.92 -2.32
C HIS A 197 3.05 20.30 -2.95
N ARG A 198 1.88 20.92 -2.77
CA ARG A 198 1.62 22.28 -3.25
C ARG A 198 2.55 23.31 -2.61
N SER A 199 2.84 23.15 -1.32
CA SER A 199 3.73 24.05 -0.59
C SER A 199 5.17 23.94 -1.10
N ALA A 200 5.67 22.72 -1.30
CA ALA A 200 7.00 22.47 -1.86
C ALA A 200 7.12 22.99 -3.31
N ALA A 201 6.10 22.79 -4.15
CA ALA A 201 6.10 23.29 -5.52
C ALA A 201 6.15 24.83 -5.59
N LYS A 202 5.44 25.52 -4.68
CA LYS A 202 5.50 26.99 -4.56
C LYS A 202 6.86 27.50 -4.08
N VAL A 203 7.53 26.75 -3.19
CA VAL A 203 8.88 27.11 -2.71
C VAL A 203 9.89 26.94 -3.82
N ASN A 204 9.84 25.81 -4.54
CA ASN A 204 10.74 25.57 -5.67
C ASN A 204 10.54 26.59 -6.79
N SER A 205 9.30 26.94 -7.14
CA SER A 205 9.06 27.96 -8.18
C SER A 205 9.50 29.37 -7.76
N LYS A 206 9.45 29.70 -6.47
CA LYS A 206 10.03 30.95 -5.95
C LYS A 206 11.55 30.95 -6.06
N LEU A 207 12.20 29.85 -5.65
CA LEU A 207 13.64 29.70 -5.72
C LEU A 207 14.17 29.75 -7.16
N THR A 208 13.50 29.10 -8.12
CA THR A 208 13.89 29.16 -9.53
C THR A 208 13.71 30.56 -10.11
N ASN A 209 12.61 31.25 -9.77
CA ASN A 209 12.38 32.61 -10.22
C ASN A 209 13.37 33.61 -9.61
N GLU A 210 13.83 33.39 -8.37
CA GLU A 210 14.86 34.20 -7.73
C GLU A 210 16.24 33.95 -8.35
N SER A 211 16.61 32.68 -8.60
CA SER A 211 17.87 32.36 -9.28
C SER A 211 17.93 32.89 -10.71
N ASP A 212 16.81 32.83 -11.44
CA ASP A 212 16.73 33.35 -12.82
C ASP A 212 16.83 34.89 -12.84
N LYS A 213 16.25 35.57 -11.85
CA LYS A 213 16.40 37.03 -11.68
C LYS A 213 17.82 37.43 -11.31
N GLU A 214 18.49 36.69 -10.42
CA GLU A 214 19.89 36.92 -10.07
C GLU A 214 20.82 36.69 -11.28
N ALA A 215 20.60 35.62 -12.04
CA ALA A 215 21.35 35.33 -13.26
C ALA A 215 21.15 36.41 -14.34
N ALA A 216 19.92 36.88 -14.54
CA ALA A 216 19.61 37.99 -15.44
C ALA A 216 20.27 39.31 -14.98
N GLY A 217 20.25 39.60 -13.68
CA GLY A 217 20.92 40.76 -13.09
C GLY A 217 22.44 40.73 -13.28
N PHE A 218 23.06 39.56 -13.07
CA PHE A 218 24.50 39.37 -13.28
C PHE A 218 24.89 39.54 -14.76
N ALA A 219 24.08 38.99 -15.68
CA ALA A 219 24.30 39.13 -17.13
C ALA A 219 24.16 40.58 -17.60
N ALA A 220 23.17 41.33 -17.10
CA ALA A 220 23.01 42.75 -17.39
C ALA A 220 24.22 43.57 -16.90
N ASN A 221 24.70 43.30 -15.69
CA ASN A 221 25.83 44.02 -15.10
C ASN A 221 27.15 43.76 -15.86
N LYS A 222 27.37 42.52 -16.33
CA LYS A 222 28.51 42.17 -17.19
C LYS A 222 28.46 42.89 -18.54
N ARG A 223 27.26 43.04 -19.13
CA ARG A 223 27.05 43.75 -20.40
C ARG A 223 27.32 45.26 -20.27
N VAL A 224 26.92 45.87 -19.14
CA VAL A 224 27.21 47.28 -18.83
C VAL A 224 28.71 47.51 -18.63
N LYS A 225 29.41 46.64 -17.87
CA LYS A 225 30.87 46.71 -17.73
C LYS A 225 31.60 46.62 -19.07
N GLY A 226 31.21 45.67 -19.94
CA GLY A 226 31.80 45.53 -21.27
C GLY A 226 31.53 46.74 -22.18
N LEU A 227 30.42 47.44 -22.00
CA LEU A 227 30.14 48.68 -22.73
C LEU A 227 31.03 49.84 -22.23
N LEU A 228 31.18 49.97 -20.91
CA LEU A 228 32.05 50.97 -20.27
C LEU A 228 33.52 50.78 -20.63
N GLU A 229 34.01 49.54 -20.69
CA GLU A 229 35.38 49.23 -21.13
C GLU A 229 35.61 49.61 -22.60
N LYS A 230 34.63 49.36 -23.49
CA LYS A 230 34.72 49.80 -24.89
C LYS A 230 34.74 51.33 -25.03
N VAL A 231 33.93 52.03 -24.26
CA VAL A 231 33.92 53.50 -24.24
C VAL A 231 35.25 54.06 -23.71
N ARG A 232 35.80 53.48 -22.64
CA ARG A 232 37.13 53.85 -22.11
C ARG A 232 38.25 53.60 -23.12
N GLY A 233 38.18 52.51 -23.88
CA GLY A 233 39.12 52.23 -24.97
C GLY A 233 39.05 53.25 -26.12
N TRP A 234 37.86 53.74 -26.44
CA TRP A 234 37.67 54.83 -27.42
C TRP A 234 38.25 56.17 -26.94
N PHE A 235 38.07 56.53 -25.67
CA PHE A 235 38.67 57.75 -25.12
C PHE A 235 40.21 57.67 -25.02
N ALA A 236 40.77 56.50 -24.73
CA ALA A 236 42.23 56.31 -24.72
C ALA A 236 42.85 56.44 -26.11
N ALA A 237 42.17 55.96 -27.17
CA ALA A 237 42.63 56.06 -28.55
C ALA A 237 42.51 57.48 -29.15
N TRP A 238 41.69 58.35 -28.55
CA TRP A 238 41.53 59.73 -29.02
C TRP A 238 42.61 60.69 -28.50
N ASN A 239 43.27 60.35 -27.39
CA ASN A 239 44.30 61.18 -26.73
C ASN A 239 45.75 60.88 -27.16
N THR A 240 45.96 60.04 -28.18
CA THR A 240 47.29 59.71 -28.73
C THR A 240 47.52 60.33 -30.12
N LYS A 241 47.40 61.64 -30.21
CA LYS A 241 47.96 62.45 -31.31
C LYS A 241 48.85 63.54 -30.74
#